data_AF-A0A7X6XDV4-F1
#
_entry.id   AF-A0A7X6XDV4-F1
#
_cell.length_a   1.000
_cell.length_b   1.000
_cell.length_c   1.000
_cell.angle_alpha   90.00
_cell.angle_beta   90.00
_cell.angle_gamma   90.00
#
_symmetry.space_group_name_H-M   'P 1'
#
loop_
_entity.id
_entity.type
_entity.pdbx_description
1 polymer ?
#
loop_
_entity_poly.entity_id
_entity_poly.type
_entity_poly.pdbx_seq_one_letter_code
_entity_poly.pdbx_strand_id
1 'polypeptide(L)'
;MASIFTTEDKDQLKKKGISEDKIGEQLHYFEKGFPTLNIKTPASIDNGILKLKADEQHRYIFVWDEYLKTDKEVIKFVPASGAASRMFKDLFAFLENEPDVPTGEFEKNFFDNIHSFAFYDLLNKACLDAYSKSIDDLMREDRYKEIVKMLLSEDGLNYGELPKGLLLFHSYPDKKRTP
;
A
#
# COMPACT_ATOMS: atom_id res chain seq x y z
N MET A 1 -22.75 27.39 18.99
CA MET A 1 -22.75 25.95 18.68
C MET A 1 -21.95 25.24 19.75
N ALA A 2 -22.45 24.14 20.31
CA ALA A 2 -21.71 23.41 21.34
C ALA A 2 -20.38 22.91 20.76
N SER A 3 -19.30 23.05 21.51
CA SER A 3 -17.98 22.49 21.15
C SER A 3 -18.12 20.98 20.97
N ILE A 4 -17.79 20.47 19.78
CA ILE A 4 -17.76 19.03 19.48
C ILE A 4 -16.72 18.30 20.35
N PHE A 5 -15.76 19.04 20.91
CA PHE A 5 -14.71 18.55 21.77
C PHE A 5 -15.08 18.69 23.25
N THR A 6 -14.87 17.60 24.00
CA THR A 6 -14.90 17.59 25.47
C THR A 6 -13.69 18.34 26.04
N THR A 7 -13.68 18.58 27.35
CA THR A 7 -12.52 19.20 28.03
C THR A 7 -11.29 18.30 27.92
N GLU A 8 -11.49 16.99 28.05
CA GLU A 8 -10.46 15.96 27.93
C GLU A 8 -9.83 15.95 26.53
N ASP A 9 -10.64 16.13 25.48
CA ASP A 9 -10.17 16.23 24.10
C ASP A 9 -9.28 17.46 23.91
N LYS A 10 -9.71 18.61 24.43
CA LYS A 10 -8.95 19.88 24.33
C LYS A 10 -7.60 19.78 25.04
N ASP A 11 -7.56 19.17 26.22
CA ASP A 11 -6.32 18.94 26.95
C ASP A 11 -5.38 17.98 26.21
N GLN A 12 -5.92 16.94 25.57
CA GLN A 12 -5.12 16.01 24.78
C GLN A 12 -4.54 16.69 23.53
N LEU A 13 -5.36 17.46 22.80
CA LEU A 13 -4.93 18.21 21.61
C LEU A 13 -3.84 19.22 21.96
N LYS A 14 -4.00 19.94 23.08
CA LYS A 14 -3.00 20.87 23.60
C LYS A 14 -1.67 20.17 23.94
N LYS A 15 -1.71 19.01 24.62
CA LYS A 15 -0.50 18.21 24.92
C LYS A 15 0.22 17.74 23.65
N LYS A 16 -0.53 17.48 22.57
CA LYS A 16 0.02 17.09 21.26
C LYS A 16 0.44 18.27 20.38
N GLY A 17 0.24 19.51 20.82
CA GLY A 17 0.55 20.71 20.03
C GLY A 17 -0.38 20.91 18.83
N ILE A 18 -1.62 20.43 18.91
CA ILE A 18 -2.65 20.55 17.86
C ILE A 18 -3.64 21.63 18.28
N SER A 19 -3.81 22.67 17.45
CA SER A 19 -4.79 23.73 17.70
C SER A 19 -6.21 23.31 17.32
N GLU A 20 -7.22 23.98 17.89
CA GLU A 20 -8.64 23.76 17.55
C GLU A 20 -8.90 24.01 16.05
N ASP A 21 -8.25 25.00 15.44
CA ASP A 21 -8.35 25.26 14.01
C ASP A 21 -7.79 24.10 13.17
N LYS A 22 -6.65 23.53 13.59
CA LYS A 22 -5.99 22.44 12.88
C LYS A 22 -6.79 21.15 12.95
N ILE A 23 -7.37 20.82 14.11
CA ILE A 23 -8.26 19.65 14.22
C ILE A 23 -9.57 19.89 13.45
N GLY A 24 -10.10 21.12 13.45
CA GLY A 24 -11.26 21.47 12.64
C GLY A 24 -11.02 21.27 11.15
N GLU A 25 -9.86 21.70 10.64
CA GLU A 25 -9.46 21.49 9.25
C GLU A 25 -9.34 19.99 8.91
N GLN A 26 -8.74 19.19 9.82
CA GLN A 26 -8.63 17.74 9.64
C GLN A 26 -9.99 17.05 9.59
N LEU A 27 -10.91 17.41 10.49
CA LEU A 27 -12.28 16.92 10.47
C LEU A 27 -13.01 17.30 9.19
N HIS A 28 -12.80 18.52 8.70
CA HIS A 28 -13.34 18.95 7.42
C HIS A 28 -12.84 18.09 6.25
N TYR A 29 -11.56 17.70 6.23
CA TYR A 29 -11.03 16.78 5.23
C TYR A 29 -11.62 15.36 5.36
N PHE A 30 -11.97 14.89 6.56
CA PHE A 30 -12.67 13.62 6.70
C PHE A 30 -14.09 13.67 6.13
N GLU A 31 -14.79 14.80 6.28
CA GLU A 31 -16.15 14.98 5.76
C GLU A 31 -16.21 15.23 4.26
N LYS A 32 -15.31 16.07 3.73
CA LYS A 32 -15.31 16.52 2.34
C LYS A 32 -14.35 15.74 1.44
N GLY A 33 -13.53 14.89 2.03
CA GLY A 33 -12.39 14.30 1.35
C GLY A 33 -11.22 15.27 1.28
N PHE A 34 -10.08 14.76 0.81
CA PHE A 34 -8.89 15.56 0.59
C PHE A 34 -8.96 16.23 -0.78
N PRO A 35 -8.55 17.50 -0.90
CA PRO A 35 -8.44 18.15 -2.20
C PRO A 35 -7.47 17.37 -3.09
N THR A 36 -7.74 17.35 -4.39
CA THR A 36 -6.83 16.75 -5.37
C THR A 36 -5.48 17.48 -5.32
N LEU A 37 -4.40 16.72 -5.16
CA LEU A 37 -3.06 17.27 -5.18
C LEU A 37 -2.70 17.71 -6.61
N ASN A 38 -2.28 18.97 -6.75
CA ASN A 38 -1.72 19.46 -8.00
C ASN A 38 -0.25 18.99 -8.10
N ILE A 39 -0.01 18.00 -8.96
CA ILE A 39 1.34 17.50 -9.25
C ILE A 39 2.10 18.62 -9.97
N LYS A 40 3.11 19.20 -9.31
CA LYS A 40 3.92 20.28 -9.87
C LYS A 40 4.99 19.77 -10.84
N THR A 41 5.85 18.87 -10.36
CA THR A 41 6.97 18.30 -11.11
C THR A 41 7.45 17.04 -10.38
N PRO A 42 8.09 16.08 -11.05
CA PRO A 42 8.76 14.96 -10.39
C PRO A 42 9.84 15.43 -9.40
N ALA A 43 10.02 14.69 -8.31
CA ALA A 43 11.13 14.92 -7.40
C ALA A 43 12.45 14.65 -8.14
N SER A 44 13.37 15.60 -8.08
CA SER A 44 14.71 15.50 -8.68
C SER A 44 15.73 16.11 -7.71
N ILE A 45 17.02 16.01 -8.05
CA ILE A 45 18.08 16.66 -7.25
C ILE A 45 17.79 18.16 -7.07
N ASP A 46 17.28 18.80 -8.12
CA ASP A 46 16.91 20.22 -8.10
C ASP A 46 15.48 20.46 -7.57
N ASN A 47 14.68 19.41 -7.39
CA ASN A 47 13.28 19.43 -6.95
C ASN A 47 13.07 18.55 -5.70
N GLY A 48 13.75 18.87 -4.61
CA GLY A 48 13.48 18.30 -3.28
C GLY A 48 14.24 17.02 -2.90
N ILE A 49 15.02 16.42 -3.80
CA ILE A 49 15.93 15.32 -3.45
C ILE A 49 17.28 15.89 -3.05
N LEU A 50 17.66 15.74 -1.78
CA LEU A 50 18.99 16.14 -1.30
C LEU A 50 20.05 15.16 -1.82
N LYS A 51 21.01 15.65 -2.61
CA LYS A 51 22.20 14.89 -3.03
C LYS A 51 23.41 15.30 -2.21
N LEU A 52 23.87 14.39 -1.35
CA LEU A 52 25.02 14.60 -0.48
C LEU A 52 26.34 14.55 -1.25
N LYS A 53 27.26 15.48 -0.96
CA LYS A 53 28.65 15.41 -1.41
C LYS A 53 29.41 14.32 -0.66
N ALA A 54 30.57 13.91 -1.19
CA ALA A 54 31.36 12.82 -0.61
C ALA A 54 31.79 13.12 0.84
N ASP A 55 32.22 14.34 1.14
CA ASP A 55 32.58 14.78 2.49
C ASP A 55 31.38 14.76 3.45
N GLU A 56 30.20 15.19 2.99
CA GLU A 56 28.96 15.12 3.77
C GLU A 56 28.56 13.67 4.06
N GLN A 57 28.69 12.78 3.09
CA GLN A 57 28.43 11.35 3.28
C GLN A 57 29.33 10.76 4.38
N HIS A 58 30.65 11.00 4.31
CA HIS A 58 31.59 10.54 5.33
C HIS A 58 31.23 11.11 6.72
N ARG A 59 30.84 12.39 6.77
CA ARG A 59 30.42 13.03 8.03
C ARG A 59 29.17 12.36 8.61
N TYR A 60 28.15 12.07 7.80
CA TYR A 60 26.93 11.43 8.30
C TYR A 60 27.16 9.98 8.73
N ILE A 61 28.01 9.24 8.01
CA ILE A 61 28.44 7.90 8.43
C ILE A 61 29.14 7.97 9.79
N PHE A 62 30.10 8.88 9.95
CA PHE A 62 30.79 9.07 11.23
C PHE A 62 29.83 9.40 12.37
N VAL A 63 28.87 10.33 12.16
CA VAL A 63 27.86 10.67 13.17
C VAL A 63 26.99 9.47 13.54
N TRP A 64 26.62 8.65 12.55
CA TRP A 64 25.86 7.43 12.78
C TRP A 64 26.66 6.39 13.58
N ASP A 65 27.92 6.17 13.23
CA ASP A 65 28.80 5.24 13.94
C ASP A 65 29.05 5.68 15.40
N GLU A 66 29.22 6.97 15.65
CA GLU A 66 29.32 7.51 17.01
C GLU A 66 28.01 7.34 17.78
N TYR A 67 26.86 7.54 17.13
CA TYR A 67 25.55 7.30 17.75
C TYR A 67 25.37 5.84 18.19
N LEU A 68 25.80 4.88 17.36
CA LEU A 68 25.73 3.44 17.67
C LEU A 68 26.60 3.02 18.87
N LYS A 69 27.60 3.83 19.25
CA LYS A 69 28.45 3.57 20.43
C LYS A 69 27.85 4.09 21.74
N THR A 70 26.73 4.82 21.67
CA THR A 70 26.05 5.35 22.85
C THR A 70 25.18 4.28 23.51
N ASP A 71 24.52 4.63 24.62
CA ASP A 71 23.57 3.77 25.34
C ASP A 71 22.17 3.71 24.68
N LYS A 72 22.03 4.23 23.45
CA LYS A 72 20.73 4.33 22.75
C LYS A 72 20.38 3.06 21.98
N GLU A 73 19.11 2.70 22.00
CA GLU A 73 18.57 1.55 21.29
C GLU A 73 18.05 1.95 19.90
N VAL A 74 18.46 1.21 18.86
CA VAL A 74 17.98 1.41 17.48
C VAL A 74 16.73 0.56 17.26
N ILE A 75 15.59 1.24 17.12
CA ILE A 75 14.30 0.58 16.89
C ILE A 75 13.96 0.60 15.40
N LYS A 76 13.65 -0.58 14.85
CA LYS A 76 13.05 -0.68 13.51
C LYS A 76 11.57 -0.28 13.58
N PHE A 77 11.25 0.93 13.12
CA PHE A 77 9.87 1.36 12.96
C PHE A 77 9.36 1.01 11.56
N VAL A 78 8.51 -0.02 11.47
CA VAL A 78 7.78 -0.32 10.24
C VAL A 78 6.42 0.37 10.32
N PRO A 79 6.17 1.45 9.54
CA PRO A 79 4.85 2.04 9.50
C PRO A 79 3.83 1.02 8.99
N ALA A 80 2.56 1.18 9.37
CA ALA A 80 1.46 0.23 9.16
C ALA A 80 1.02 0.01 7.68
N SER A 81 1.94 0.20 6.73
CA SER A 81 1.77 0.04 5.29
C SER A 81 2.92 -0.70 4.60
N GLY A 82 3.81 -1.35 5.37
CA GLY A 82 4.98 -2.07 4.84
C GLY A 82 4.64 -3.27 3.95
N ALA A 83 3.69 -4.10 4.39
CA ALA A 83 3.10 -5.16 3.57
C ALA A 83 1.87 -4.64 2.81
N ALA A 84 1.59 -5.21 1.64
CA ALA A 84 0.44 -4.82 0.83
C ALA A 84 -0.91 -5.34 1.38
N SER A 85 -0.94 -5.93 2.58
CA SER A 85 -2.14 -6.52 3.18
C SER A 85 -3.38 -5.62 3.18
N ARG A 86 -3.24 -4.33 3.50
CA ARG A 86 -4.37 -3.37 3.41
C ARG A 86 -4.87 -3.13 1.99
N MET A 87 -3.99 -3.25 0.99
CA MET A 87 -4.35 -3.06 -0.42
C MET A 87 -5.24 -4.20 -0.93
N PHE A 88 -5.05 -5.39 -0.39
CA PHE A 88 -5.79 -6.59 -0.76
C PHE A 88 -6.82 -7.00 0.30
N LYS A 89 -7.20 -6.09 1.22
CA LYS A 89 -8.10 -6.40 2.34
C LYS A 89 -9.40 -7.05 1.87
N ASP A 90 -10.02 -6.51 0.83
CA ASP A 90 -11.29 -7.01 0.31
C ASP A 90 -11.11 -8.37 -0.38
N LEU A 91 -9.96 -8.63 -1.01
CA LEU A 91 -9.62 -9.94 -1.57
C LEU A 91 -9.34 -11.00 -0.48
N PHE A 92 -8.68 -10.60 0.62
CA PHE A 92 -8.53 -11.48 1.79
C PHE A 92 -9.89 -11.80 2.42
N ALA A 93 -10.75 -10.80 2.58
CA ALA A 93 -12.11 -11.02 3.07
C ALA A 93 -12.90 -11.94 2.12
N PHE A 94 -12.76 -11.76 0.80
CA PHE A 94 -13.36 -12.64 -0.19
C PHE A 94 -12.88 -14.09 -0.07
N LEU A 95 -11.59 -14.33 0.18
CA LEU A 95 -11.06 -15.68 0.39
C LEU A 95 -11.68 -16.40 1.60
N GLU A 96 -11.90 -15.66 2.69
CA GLU A 96 -12.34 -16.22 3.98
C GLU A 96 -13.85 -16.41 4.08
N ASN A 97 -14.64 -15.68 3.29
CA ASN A 97 -16.10 -15.65 3.42
C ASN A 97 -16.80 -16.37 2.26
N GLU A 98 -18.03 -16.83 2.51
CA GLU A 98 -18.96 -17.27 1.48
C GLU A 98 -19.70 -16.06 0.87
N PRO A 99 -20.08 -16.08 -0.42
CA PRO A 99 -19.95 -17.20 -1.36
C PRO A 99 -18.61 -17.24 -2.12
N ASP A 100 -18.32 -18.36 -2.79
CA ASP A 100 -17.13 -18.56 -3.65
C ASP A 100 -17.07 -17.68 -4.92
N VAL A 101 -18.14 -16.96 -5.22
CA VAL A 101 -18.28 -16.07 -6.40
C VAL A 101 -18.31 -14.60 -5.99
N PRO A 102 -17.76 -13.68 -6.82
CA PRO A 102 -17.78 -12.24 -6.57
C PRO A 102 -19.20 -11.70 -6.37
N THR A 103 -19.46 -11.13 -5.19
CA THR A 103 -20.75 -10.50 -4.89
C THR A 103 -20.60 -9.02 -4.62
N GLY A 104 -19.50 -8.61 -3.99
CA GLY A 104 -19.15 -7.23 -3.70
C GLY A 104 -18.77 -6.45 -4.96
N GLU A 105 -18.98 -5.13 -4.91
CA GLU A 105 -18.60 -4.22 -6.00
C GLU A 105 -17.10 -4.26 -6.28
N PHE A 106 -16.28 -4.33 -5.23
CA PHE A 106 -14.83 -4.44 -5.35
C PHE A 106 -14.40 -5.72 -6.08
N GLU A 107 -14.91 -6.88 -5.68
CA GLU A 107 -14.56 -8.17 -6.26
C GLU A 107 -14.95 -8.22 -7.73
N LYS A 108 -16.18 -7.79 -8.06
CA LYS A 108 -16.65 -7.70 -9.45
C LYS A 108 -15.75 -6.80 -10.29
N ASN A 109 -15.46 -5.59 -9.80
CA ASN A 109 -14.58 -4.67 -10.50
C ASN A 109 -13.17 -5.25 -10.70
N PHE A 110 -12.63 -5.95 -9.71
CA PHE A 110 -11.34 -6.62 -9.79
C PHE A 110 -11.32 -7.68 -10.90
N PHE A 111 -12.30 -8.58 -10.93
CA PHE A 111 -12.36 -9.64 -11.93
C PHE A 111 -12.72 -9.13 -13.33
N ASP A 112 -13.62 -8.15 -13.45
CA ASP A 112 -13.97 -7.50 -14.72
C ASP A 112 -12.74 -6.84 -15.38
N ASN A 113 -11.77 -6.40 -14.58
CA ASN A 113 -10.56 -5.73 -15.04
C ASN A 113 -9.30 -6.60 -14.91
N ILE A 114 -9.42 -7.91 -14.67
CA ILE A 114 -8.27 -8.75 -14.32
C ILE A 114 -7.18 -8.75 -15.39
N HIS A 115 -7.56 -8.69 -16.67
CA HIS A 115 -6.64 -8.62 -17.81
C HIS A 115 -5.86 -7.31 -17.92
N SER A 116 -6.34 -6.24 -17.28
CA SER A 116 -5.70 -4.92 -17.32
C SER A 116 -4.55 -4.80 -16.32
N PHE A 117 -4.45 -5.72 -15.35
CA PHE A 117 -3.40 -5.65 -14.34
C PHE A 117 -2.02 -5.96 -14.90
N ALA A 118 -1.02 -5.23 -14.41
CA ALA A 118 0.37 -5.43 -14.82
C ALA A 118 0.92 -6.83 -14.46
N PHE A 119 0.34 -7.47 -13.44
CA PHE A 119 0.69 -8.81 -12.99
C PHE A 119 -0.13 -9.93 -13.66
N TYR A 120 -1.06 -9.64 -14.58
CA TYR A 120 -1.95 -10.64 -15.17
C TYR A 120 -1.20 -11.84 -15.74
N ASP A 121 -0.16 -11.63 -16.55
CA ASP A 121 0.57 -12.72 -17.20
C ASP A 121 1.25 -13.64 -16.16
N LEU A 122 1.79 -13.06 -15.09
CA LEU A 122 2.41 -13.82 -14.00
C LEU A 122 1.36 -14.61 -13.21
N LEU A 123 0.22 -13.98 -12.92
CA LEU A 123 -0.87 -14.63 -12.19
C LEU A 123 -1.48 -15.77 -13.01
N ASN A 124 -1.73 -15.54 -14.31
CA ASN A 124 -2.26 -16.53 -15.21
C ASN A 124 -1.31 -17.72 -15.35
N LYS A 125 0.00 -17.47 -15.44
CA LYS A 125 1.00 -18.53 -15.41
C LYS A 125 0.95 -19.31 -14.09
N ALA A 126 0.85 -18.63 -12.95
CA ALA A 126 0.75 -19.30 -11.66
C ALA A 126 -0.51 -20.20 -11.58
N CYS A 127 -1.66 -19.73 -12.07
CA CYS A 127 -2.88 -20.53 -12.17
C CYS A 127 -2.72 -21.75 -13.09
N LEU A 128 -2.06 -21.58 -14.24
CA LEU A 128 -1.76 -22.68 -15.17
C LEU A 128 -0.84 -23.72 -14.52
N ASP A 129 0.20 -23.29 -13.82
CA ASP A 129 1.16 -24.18 -13.17
C ASP A 129 0.50 -24.97 -12.01
N ALA A 130 -0.39 -24.33 -11.23
CA ALA A 130 -1.04 -24.94 -10.06
C ALA A 130 -2.26 -25.80 -10.42
N TYR A 131 -3.06 -25.38 -11.40
CA TYR A 131 -4.38 -25.97 -11.68
C TYR A 131 -4.53 -26.50 -13.11
N SER A 132 -3.52 -26.34 -13.97
CA SER A 132 -3.61 -26.62 -15.41
C SER A 132 -4.77 -25.87 -16.09
N LYS A 133 -5.13 -24.69 -15.57
CA LYS A 133 -6.23 -23.86 -16.05
C LYS A 133 -5.83 -22.39 -16.08
N SER A 134 -6.24 -21.69 -17.12
CA SER A 134 -6.07 -20.24 -17.19
C SER A 134 -7.02 -19.53 -16.22
N ILE A 135 -6.77 -18.25 -15.96
CA ILE A 135 -7.69 -17.38 -15.20
C ILE A 135 -9.10 -17.44 -15.80
N ASP A 136 -9.23 -17.38 -17.13
CA ASP A 136 -10.53 -17.42 -17.80
C ASP A 136 -11.27 -18.75 -17.61
N ASP A 137 -10.52 -19.86 -17.57
CA ASP A 137 -11.10 -21.18 -17.33
C ASP A 137 -11.59 -21.29 -15.88
N LEU A 138 -10.81 -20.79 -14.92
CA LEU A 138 -11.19 -20.76 -13.50
C LEU A 138 -12.41 -19.87 -13.27
N MET A 139 -12.49 -18.71 -13.93
CA MET A 139 -13.66 -17.82 -13.86
C MET A 139 -14.92 -18.47 -14.46
N ARG A 140 -14.79 -19.20 -15.58
CA ARG A 140 -15.90 -19.93 -16.20
C ARG A 140 -16.42 -21.09 -15.35
N GLU A 141 -15.59 -21.61 -14.44
CA GLU A 141 -15.92 -22.68 -13.50
C GLU A 141 -16.31 -22.17 -12.11
N ASP A 142 -16.50 -20.86 -11.94
CA ASP A 142 -16.79 -20.21 -10.66
C ASP A 142 -15.70 -20.42 -9.57
N ARG A 143 -14.45 -20.72 -9.97
CA ARG A 143 -13.30 -20.96 -9.09
C ARG A 143 -12.50 -19.69 -8.80
N TYR A 144 -13.19 -18.60 -8.47
CA TYR A 144 -12.59 -17.27 -8.27
C TYR A 144 -11.60 -17.22 -7.11
N LYS A 145 -11.90 -17.90 -6.00
CA LYS A 145 -11.01 -17.95 -4.83
C LYS A 145 -9.64 -18.55 -5.14
N GLU A 146 -9.53 -19.46 -6.09
CA GLU A 146 -8.24 -20.02 -6.48
C GLU A 146 -7.34 -18.99 -7.16
N ILE A 147 -7.92 -18.11 -7.97
CA ILE A 147 -7.19 -17.00 -8.59
C ILE A 147 -6.68 -16.05 -7.51
N VAL A 148 -7.53 -15.71 -6.53
CA VAL A 148 -7.14 -14.84 -5.41
C VAL A 148 -6.08 -15.49 -4.53
N LYS A 149 -6.18 -16.80 -4.29
CA LYS A 149 -5.17 -17.56 -3.54
C LYS A 149 -3.81 -17.48 -4.24
N MET A 150 -3.75 -17.74 -5.55
CA MET A 150 -2.51 -17.63 -6.33
C MET A 150 -1.96 -16.21 -6.38
N LEU A 151 -2.80 -15.18 -6.22
CA LEU A 151 -2.32 -13.81 -6.12
C LEU A 151 -1.68 -13.53 -4.75
N LEU A 152 -2.36 -13.91 -3.66
CA LEU A 152 -2.04 -13.41 -2.34
C LEU A 152 -1.10 -14.29 -1.52
N SER A 153 -1.10 -15.61 -1.71
CA SER A 153 -0.33 -16.53 -0.89
C SER A 153 1.01 -16.93 -1.50
N GLU A 154 1.85 -17.55 -0.67
CA GLU A 154 3.15 -18.13 -1.06
C GLU A 154 3.05 -19.24 -2.12
N ASP A 155 1.85 -19.81 -2.30
CA ASP A 155 1.60 -20.81 -3.36
C ASP A 155 1.68 -20.19 -4.77
N GLY A 156 1.58 -18.86 -4.88
CA GLY A 156 1.68 -18.13 -6.14
C GLY A 156 2.57 -16.91 -6.07
N LEU A 157 2.01 -15.72 -6.31
CA LEU A 157 2.79 -14.48 -6.40
C LEU A 157 3.17 -13.90 -5.04
N ASN A 158 2.52 -14.34 -3.95
CA ASN A 158 2.73 -13.86 -2.59
C ASN A 158 2.52 -12.34 -2.41
N TYR A 159 1.61 -11.73 -3.19
CA TYR A 159 1.39 -10.28 -3.14
C TYR A 159 0.79 -9.82 -1.80
N GLY A 160 0.26 -10.73 -0.98
CA GLY A 160 -0.23 -10.45 0.37
C GLY A 160 0.88 -10.00 1.34
N GLU A 161 2.05 -10.63 1.24
CA GLU A 161 3.18 -10.44 2.18
C GLU A 161 4.30 -9.58 1.60
N LEU A 162 4.39 -9.45 0.27
CA LEU A 162 5.43 -8.66 -0.37
C LEU A 162 5.27 -7.14 -0.11
N PRO A 163 6.38 -6.40 0.06
CA PRO A 163 6.36 -4.95 0.03
C PRO A 163 5.76 -4.42 -1.28
N LYS A 164 4.98 -3.34 -1.21
CA LYS A 164 4.33 -2.73 -2.39
C LYS A 164 5.30 -2.36 -3.51
N GLY A 165 6.54 -2.00 -3.13
CA GLY A 165 7.62 -1.69 -4.08
C GLY A 165 8.11 -2.89 -4.90
N LEU A 166 7.63 -4.11 -4.61
CA LEU A 166 7.94 -5.32 -5.38
C LEU A 166 6.76 -5.83 -6.20
N LEU A 167 5.60 -5.18 -6.12
CA LEU A 167 4.41 -5.60 -6.86
C LEU A 167 4.39 -4.91 -8.23
N LEU A 168 3.98 -5.61 -9.28
CA LEU A 168 3.83 -5.00 -10.60
C LEU A 168 2.60 -4.08 -10.63
N PHE A 169 2.82 -2.79 -10.82
CA PHE A 169 1.75 -1.78 -10.91
C PHE A 169 1.68 -1.07 -12.26
N HIS A 170 2.78 -1.04 -13.00
CA HIS A 170 2.86 -0.28 -14.23
C HIS A 170 3.00 -1.20 -15.44
N SER A 171 2.12 -1.00 -16.41
CA SER A 171 2.20 -1.63 -17.73
C SER A 171 2.64 -0.59 -18.76
N TYR A 172 3.86 -0.72 -19.27
CA TYR A 172 4.37 0.02 -20.43
C TYR A 172 4.34 -0.89 -21.66
N PRO A 173 4.36 -0.34 -22.90
CA PRO A 173 4.34 -1.14 -24.13
C PRO A 173 5.37 -2.29 -24.14
N ASP A 174 6.57 -2.04 -23.60
CA ASP A 174 7.68 -3.00 -23.68
C ASP A 174 7.91 -3.78 -22.38
N LYS A 175 7.29 -3.38 -21.26
CA LYS A 175 7.61 -3.97 -19.94
C LYS A 175 6.57 -3.68 -18.86
N LYS A 176 6.48 -4.60 -17.91
CA LYS A 176 5.81 -4.40 -16.63
C LYS A 176 6.82 -3.96 -15.57
N ARG A 177 6.44 -3.05 -14.67
CA ARG A 177 7.32 -2.49 -13.64
C ARG A 177 6.64 -2.38 -12.28
N THR A 178 7.46 -2.48 -11.24
CA THR A 178 7.13 -2.08 -9.87
C THR A 178 7.09 -0.55 -9.75
N PRO A 179 6.51 0.02 -8.68
CA PRO A 179 6.47 1.46 -8.41
C PRO A 179 7.86 2.11 -8.37
#